data_AF-A0A6J1TWI3-F1
#
_entry.id   AF-A0A6J1TWI3-F1
#
_cell.length_a   1.000
_cell.length_b   1.000
_cell.length_c   1.000
_cell.angle_alpha   90.00
_cell.angle_beta   90.00
_cell.angle_gamma   90.00
#
_symmetry.space_group_name_H-M   'P 1'
#
loop_
_entity.id
_entity.type
_entity.pdbx_description
1 polymer ?
#
loop_
_entity_poly.entity_id
_entity_poly.type
_entity_poly.pdbx_seq_one_letter_code
_entity_poly.pdbx_strand_id
1 'polypeptide(L)'
;MADGEVKWDGLCSRDASARVSALENIKQVVLKKSKAMAQDQGSRSPPAAKGLLTSANSAPGELNQMLARLLTLSKRCPFRDVREKTEAILKHIQELGIRIPRPLGQGPSRFIPEMEILQVSAEDPPMSSLFAESFTTLGHLDNITLVMVFHPRYLESFLKTQHYLLQMDGPLPLCYRHYIGIMAAARHQCSYLVNLHVNYFLQVGGDPKWLNGLENAPQKLQKLGDLNKILAHRPWLVTKEHIEQLLKTEEHSWSLAELVHAVVLLTHYHSLASFTFGCGINPEIHYDGGHTFRLLSVDGYCICDITNGNHDEYKMHTPDTDITTPEPSCEVEALMEKMKQIQECRDDVEASQEEKATRFEKEKRESMLVGCSEDEEIAPTRDVSRHFEDTSYGYKDFSRHGMQVPTFRVQDYSWEDHGYSLVNRLYPDVGQLIDEKFQIAYNLTYNTMAMHKDVDTSMLRRAIWNYIHCMFGIRFTSICFS
;
A
#
# COMPACT_ATOMS: atom_id res chain seq x y z
N MET A 1 -6.65 -26.66 -28.56
CA MET A 1 -7.16 -25.29 -28.35
C MET A 1 -7.97 -25.33 -27.07
N ALA A 2 -7.51 -24.66 -26.00
CA ALA A 2 -8.12 -24.72 -24.68
C ALA A 2 -9.42 -23.91 -24.66
N ASP A 3 -10.54 -24.59 -24.85
CA ASP A 3 -11.89 -24.02 -24.90
C ASP A 3 -12.41 -23.80 -23.46
N GLY A 4 -12.01 -22.70 -22.82
CA GLY A 4 -12.49 -22.38 -21.47
C GLY A 4 -11.80 -21.24 -20.72
N GLU A 5 -10.66 -20.75 -21.20
CA GLU A 5 -9.90 -19.72 -20.48
C GLU A 5 -10.35 -18.30 -20.88
N VAL A 6 -10.67 -17.48 -19.88
CA VAL A 6 -11.15 -16.11 -20.08
C VAL A 6 -9.96 -15.21 -20.37
N LYS A 7 -9.97 -14.55 -21.53
CA LYS A 7 -8.87 -13.65 -21.92
C LYS A 7 -9.20 -12.22 -21.52
N TRP A 8 -8.55 -11.74 -20.47
CA TRP A 8 -8.70 -10.38 -19.98
C TRP A 8 -7.75 -9.39 -20.65
N ASP A 9 -6.62 -9.86 -21.21
CA ASP A 9 -5.52 -9.02 -21.72
C ASP A 9 -5.97 -8.07 -22.83
N GLY A 10 -6.96 -8.46 -23.63
CA GLY A 10 -7.51 -7.60 -24.68
C GLY A 10 -8.19 -6.33 -24.16
N LEU A 11 -8.60 -6.29 -22.88
CA LEU A 11 -9.14 -5.09 -22.24
C LEU A 11 -8.07 -4.01 -22.01
N CYS A 12 -6.81 -4.42 -21.87
CA CYS A 12 -5.68 -3.52 -21.65
C CYS A 12 -5.27 -2.79 -22.94
N SER A 13 -5.80 -3.19 -24.10
CA SER A 13 -5.44 -2.58 -25.38
C SER A 13 -5.95 -1.14 -25.51
N ARG A 14 -5.12 -0.26 -26.10
CA ARG A 14 -5.55 1.08 -26.52
C ARG A 14 -6.52 1.04 -27.71
N ASP A 15 -6.53 -0.04 -28.48
CA ASP A 15 -7.48 -0.26 -29.57
C ASP A 15 -8.87 -0.64 -29.05
N ALA A 16 -9.88 0.16 -29.39
CA ALA A 16 -11.26 -0.09 -29.01
C ALA A 16 -11.81 -1.40 -29.58
N SER A 17 -11.38 -1.81 -30.78
CA SER A 17 -11.85 -3.06 -31.41
C SER A 17 -11.37 -4.30 -30.65
N ALA A 18 -10.10 -4.29 -30.22
CA ALA A 18 -9.55 -5.31 -29.34
C ALA A 18 -10.32 -5.40 -28.00
N ARG A 19 -10.62 -4.26 -27.36
CA ARG A 19 -11.41 -4.23 -26.11
C ARG A 19 -12.83 -4.76 -26.31
N VAL A 20 -13.50 -4.38 -27.40
CA VAL A 20 -14.84 -4.87 -27.76
C VAL A 20 -14.85 -6.39 -27.90
N SER A 21 -13.86 -6.94 -28.60
CA SER A 21 -13.72 -8.39 -28.83
C SER A 21 -13.47 -9.15 -27.53
N ALA A 22 -12.63 -8.61 -26.65
CA ALA A 22 -12.37 -9.18 -25.33
C ALA A 22 -13.62 -9.15 -24.44
N LEU A 23 -14.37 -8.05 -24.42
CA LEU A 23 -15.62 -7.93 -23.66
C LEU A 23 -16.69 -8.92 -24.13
N GLU A 24 -16.78 -9.17 -25.44
CA GLU A 24 -17.72 -10.17 -25.96
C GLU A 24 -17.30 -11.59 -25.55
N ASN A 25 -16.00 -11.91 -25.61
CA ASN A 25 -15.50 -13.19 -25.09
C ASN A 25 -15.84 -13.37 -23.60
N ILE A 26 -15.56 -12.37 -22.78
CA ILE A 26 -15.85 -12.39 -21.33
C ILE A 26 -17.35 -12.59 -21.11
N LYS A 27 -18.20 -11.82 -21.81
CA LYS A 27 -19.66 -11.94 -21.73
C LYS A 27 -20.14 -13.36 -22.01
N GLN A 28 -19.65 -13.99 -23.09
CA GLN A 28 -20.05 -15.34 -23.46
C GLN A 28 -19.64 -16.37 -22.41
N VAL A 29 -18.41 -16.29 -21.87
CA VAL A 29 -17.94 -17.23 -20.84
C VAL A 29 -18.70 -17.05 -19.54
N VAL A 30 -18.90 -15.80 -19.09
CA VAL A 30 -19.66 -15.51 -17.87
C VAL A 30 -21.09 -15.99 -18.00
N LEU A 31 -21.76 -15.76 -19.13
CA LEU A 31 -23.13 -16.23 -19.36
C LEU A 31 -23.23 -17.75 -19.38
N LYS A 32 -22.27 -18.44 -20.00
CA LYS A 32 -22.20 -19.91 -20.01
C LYS A 32 -22.07 -20.46 -18.59
N LYS A 33 -21.14 -19.94 -17.79
CA LYS A 33 -20.95 -20.34 -16.38
C LYS A 33 -22.16 -19.98 -15.50
N SER A 34 -22.76 -18.81 -15.74
CA SER A 34 -23.96 -18.34 -15.06
C SER A 34 -25.16 -19.27 -15.27
N LYS A 35 -25.41 -19.67 -16.53
CA LYS A 35 -26.49 -20.62 -16.87
C LYS A 35 -26.26 -22.01 -16.26
N ALA A 36 -25.01 -22.48 -16.25
CA ALA A 36 -24.66 -23.74 -15.60
C ALA A 36 -24.93 -23.70 -14.08
N MET A 37 -24.64 -22.59 -13.42
CA MET A 37 -24.91 -22.41 -11.98
C MET A 37 -26.42 -22.34 -11.68
N ALA A 38 -27.19 -21.66 -12.54
CA ALA A 38 -28.65 -21.59 -12.41
C ALA A 38 -29.32 -22.98 -12.58
N GLN A 39 -28.79 -23.82 -13.47
CA GLN A 39 -29.27 -25.19 -13.67
C GLN A 39 -28.94 -26.12 -12.49
N ASP A 40 -27.77 -25.99 -11.87
CA ASP A 40 -27.38 -26.79 -10.69
C ASP A 40 -28.23 -26.44 -9.45
N GLN A 41 -28.55 -25.15 -9.24
CA GLN A 41 -29.43 -24.71 -8.15
C GLN A 41 -30.89 -25.20 -8.29
N GLY A 42 -31.35 -25.49 -9.51
CA GLY A 42 -32.67 -26.09 -9.77
C GLY A 42 -32.78 -27.57 -9.39
N SER A 43 -31.66 -28.27 -9.16
CA SER A 43 -31.61 -29.73 -8.90
C SER A 43 -31.30 -30.12 -7.44
N ARG A 44 -30.98 -29.17 -6.55
CA ARG A 44 -30.62 -29.46 -5.15
C ARG A 44 -31.78 -29.23 -4.19
N SER A 45 -32.31 -30.31 -3.61
CA SER A 45 -33.02 -30.28 -2.32
C SER A 45 -32.04 -29.97 -1.16
N PRO A 46 -32.48 -29.37 -0.04
CA PRO A 46 -31.56 -28.82 0.96
C PRO A 46 -30.77 -29.93 1.68
N PRO A 47 -29.44 -29.83 1.84
CA PRO A 47 -28.68 -30.83 2.57
C PRO A 47 -28.70 -30.55 4.07
N ALA A 48 -28.95 -31.62 4.85
CA ALA A 48 -28.72 -31.65 6.28
C ALA A 48 -27.23 -31.45 6.59
N ALA A 49 -26.96 -30.73 7.69
CA ALA A 49 -25.63 -30.40 8.17
C ALA A 49 -24.72 -31.64 8.30
N LYS A 50 -23.59 -31.64 7.59
CA LYS A 50 -22.35 -32.29 8.01
C LYS A 50 -21.18 -31.68 7.22
N GLY A 51 -20.23 -31.14 7.96
CA GLY A 51 -19.02 -30.54 7.41
C GLY A 51 -18.11 -31.59 6.79
N LEU A 52 -17.48 -31.23 5.66
CA LEU A 52 -16.19 -31.74 5.27
C LEU A 52 -15.51 -30.73 4.33
N LEU A 53 -14.26 -30.42 4.64
CA LEU A 53 -13.32 -29.64 3.84
C LEU A 53 -13.23 -30.23 2.43
N THR A 54 -13.52 -29.42 1.41
CA THR A 54 -13.27 -29.81 0.01
C THR A 54 -12.57 -28.68 -0.74
N SER A 55 -11.50 -29.11 -1.42
CA SER A 55 -10.65 -28.45 -2.42
C SER A 55 -11.18 -27.16 -3.06
N ALA A 56 -10.30 -26.15 -3.13
CA ALA A 56 -10.53 -24.79 -3.62
C ALA A 56 -10.94 -24.62 -5.11
N ASN A 57 -11.18 -25.71 -5.85
CA ASN A 57 -11.63 -25.64 -7.25
C ASN A 57 -13.12 -25.99 -7.38
N SER A 58 -13.97 -25.12 -6.83
CA SER A 58 -15.42 -25.19 -7.08
C SER A 58 -15.82 -24.15 -8.13
N ALA A 59 -16.56 -24.57 -9.17
CA ALA A 59 -17.07 -23.69 -10.23
C ALA A 59 -17.79 -22.39 -9.75
N PRO A 60 -18.43 -22.35 -8.56
CA PRO A 60 -18.94 -21.10 -7.98
C PRO A 60 -17.85 -20.08 -7.63
N GLY A 61 -16.66 -20.53 -7.20
CA GLY A 61 -15.54 -19.66 -6.83
C GLY A 61 -14.98 -18.88 -8.03
N GLU A 62 -14.79 -19.55 -9.16
CA GLU A 62 -14.31 -18.91 -10.39
C GLU A 62 -15.30 -17.88 -10.93
N LEU A 63 -16.60 -18.23 -11.00
CA LEU A 63 -17.62 -17.29 -11.46
C LEU A 63 -17.69 -16.06 -10.56
N ASN A 64 -17.64 -16.24 -9.24
CA ASN A 64 -17.65 -15.14 -8.29
C ASN A 64 -16.44 -14.22 -8.47
N GLN A 65 -15.24 -14.78 -8.67
CA GLN A 65 -14.05 -14.00 -8.96
C GLN A 65 -14.16 -13.20 -10.26
N MET A 66 -14.75 -13.79 -11.30
CA MET A 66 -15.05 -13.09 -12.56
C MET A 66 -16.03 -11.93 -12.35
N LEU A 67 -17.10 -12.14 -11.59
CA LEU A 67 -18.09 -11.10 -11.29
C LEU A 67 -17.47 -9.96 -10.46
N ALA A 68 -16.58 -10.29 -9.52
CA ALA A 68 -15.89 -9.28 -8.71
C ALA A 68 -14.93 -8.45 -9.57
N ARG A 69 -14.22 -9.07 -10.51
CA ARG A 69 -13.39 -8.36 -11.50
C ARG A 69 -14.21 -7.46 -12.43
N LEU A 70 -15.36 -7.94 -12.91
CA LEU A 70 -16.29 -7.13 -13.69
C LEU A 70 -16.80 -5.92 -12.90
N LEU A 71 -17.09 -6.09 -11.62
CA LEU A 71 -17.51 -5.00 -10.74
C LEU A 71 -16.42 -3.93 -10.62
N THR A 72 -15.16 -4.33 -10.37
CA THR A 72 -14.02 -3.40 -10.37
C THR A 72 -13.92 -2.63 -11.68
N LEU A 73 -13.99 -3.32 -12.82
CA LEU A 73 -13.89 -2.70 -14.14
C LEU A 73 -15.03 -1.72 -14.42
N SER A 74 -16.26 -2.05 -14.02
CA SER A 74 -17.42 -1.17 -14.21
C SER A 74 -17.28 0.16 -13.48
N LYS A 75 -16.62 0.16 -12.32
CA LYS A 75 -16.43 1.36 -11.50
C LYS A 75 -15.17 2.15 -11.85
N ARG A 76 -14.05 1.46 -12.11
CA ARG A 76 -12.70 2.07 -12.04
C ARG A 76 -11.89 1.98 -13.33
N CYS A 77 -12.36 1.27 -14.36
CA CYS A 77 -11.62 1.21 -15.61
C CYS A 77 -11.52 2.62 -16.22
N PRO A 78 -10.35 3.08 -16.70
CA PRO A 78 -10.22 4.40 -17.34
C PRO A 78 -11.00 4.48 -18.66
N PHE A 79 -11.20 3.35 -19.34
CA PHE A 79 -11.91 3.26 -20.61
C PHE A 79 -13.43 3.20 -20.42
N ARG A 80 -14.14 4.21 -20.93
CA ARG A 80 -15.60 4.35 -20.79
C ARG A 80 -16.39 3.19 -21.40
N ASP A 81 -15.96 2.70 -22.56
CA ASP A 81 -16.56 1.56 -23.26
C ASP A 81 -16.47 0.27 -22.44
N VAL A 82 -15.38 0.08 -21.70
CA VAL A 82 -15.23 -1.05 -20.76
C VAL A 82 -16.18 -0.89 -19.57
N ARG A 83 -16.27 0.30 -18.98
CA ARG A 83 -17.17 0.56 -17.84
C ARG A 83 -18.62 0.25 -18.18
N GLU A 84 -19.14 0.86 -19.25
CA GLU A 84 -20.54 0.72 -19.67
C GLU A 84 -20.90 -0.74 -20.00
N LYS A 85 -20.01 -1.45 -20.71
CA LYS A 85 -20.26 -2.84 -21.11
C LYS A 85 -20.16 -3.82 -19.95
N THR A 86 -19.20 -3.64 -19.04
CA THR A 86 -19.10 -4.50 -17.85
C THR A 86 -20.28 -4.29 -16.91
N GLU A 87 -20.76 -3.05 -16.75
CA GLU A 87 -22.00 -2.76 -16.04
C GLU A 87 -23.22 -3.44 -16.68
N ALA A 88 -23.33 -3.39 -18.02
CA ALA A 88 -24.40 -4.08 -18.75
C ALA A 88 -24.36 -5.61 -18.57
N ILE A 89 -23.16 -6.22 -18.56
CA ILE A 89 -22.99 -7.65 -18.29
C ILE A 89 -23.48 -7.98 -16.87
N LEU A 90 -23.11 -7.19 -15.86
CA LEU A 90 -23.54 -7.40 -14.48
C LEU A 90 -25.06 -7.26 -14.32
N LYS A 91 -25.67 -6.24 -14.93
CA LYS A 91 -27.14 -6.06 -14.94
C LYS A 91 -27.84 -7.26 -15.55
N HIS A 92 -27.35 -7.76 -16.68
CA HIS A 92 -27.93 -8.93 -17.33
C HIS A 92 -27.83 -10.21 -16.47
N ILE A 93 -26.73 -10.38 -15.73
CA ILE A 93 -26.56 -11.52 -14.81
C ILE A 93 -27.51 -11.39 -13.62
N GLN A 94 -27.72 -10.17 -13.12
CA GLN A 94 -28.69 -9.89 -12.08
C GLN A 94 -30.14 -10.19 -12.54
N GLU A 95 -30.49 -9.89 -13.80
CA GLU A 95 -31.78 -10.24 -14.41
C GLU A 95 -31.99 -11.76 -14.50
N LEU A 96 -30.92 -12.54 -14.63
CA LEU A 96 -30.96 -14.02 -14.59
C LEU A 96 -31.13 -14.58 -13.15
N GLY A 97 -31.31 -13.71 -12.14
CA GLY A 97 -31.50 -14.11 -10.74
C GLY A 97 -30.21 -14.49 -10.01
N ILE A 98 -29.04 -14.26 -10.63
CA ILE A 98 -27.74 -14.55 -10.03
C ILE A 98 -27.30 -13.35 -9.20
N ARG A 99 -26.80 -13.62 -7.99
CA ARG A 99 -26.28 -12.59 -7.10
C ARG A 99 -24.99 -12.00 -7.67
N ILE A 100 -24.96 -10.68 -7.82
CA ILE A 100 -23.76 -9.94 -8.19
C ILE A 100 -23.04 -9.42 -6.94
N PRO A 101 -21.70 -9.28 -6.97
CA PRO A 101 -20.95 -8.75 -5.85
C PRO A 101 -21.23 -7.27 -5.64
N ARG A 102 -20.98 -6.81 -4.42
CA ARG A 102 -21.02 -5.40 -4.01
C ARG A 102 -19.74 -5.07 -3.26
N PRO A 103 -19.19 -3.85 -3.39
CA PRO A 103 -18.02 -3.46 -2.63
C PRO A 103 -18.35 -3.40 -1.13
N LEU A 104 -17.38 -3.78 -0.29
CA LEU A 104 -17.50 -3.69 1.17
C LEU A 104 -17.06 -2.33 1.73
N GLY A 105 -16.22 -1.59 1.00
CA GLY A 105 -15.78 -0.25 1.38
C GLY A 105 -16.45 0.86 0.56
N GLN A 106 -16.52 2.06 1.14
CA GLN A 106 -17.00 3.29 0.48
C GLN A 106 -15.89 3.98 -0.33
N GLY A 107 -15.07 3.20 -1.06
CA GLY A 107 -14.00 3.71 -1.92
C GLY A 107 -12.60 3.15 -1.63
N PRO A 108 -11.55 3.73 -2.27
CA PRO A 108 -10.16 3.28 -2.11
C PRO A 108 -9.54 3.50 -0.72
N SER A 109 -10.03 4.48 0.04
CA SER A 109 -9.55 4.84 1.38
C SER A 109 -10.71 4.90 2.36
N ARG A 110 -10.45 4.60 3.64
CA ARG A 110 -11.38 4.84 4.75
C ARG A 110 -11.41 6.31 5.19
N PHE A 111 -10.35 7.07 4.90
CA PHE A 111 -10.19 8.45 5.34
C PHE A 111 -10.59 9.46 4.26
N ILE A 112 -10.56 9.06 2.99
CA ILE A 112 -10.83 9.94 1.85
C ILE A 112 -12.11 9.47 1.14
N PRO A 113 -13.14 10.34 1.01
CA PRO A 113 -14.37 10.01 0.29
C PRO A 113 -14.12 9.59 -1.17
N GLU A 114 -14.83 8.55 -1.65
CA GLU A 114 -14.67 8.05 -3.04
C GLU A 114 -14.90 9.13 -4.10
N MET A 115 -15.84 10.06 -3.84
CA MET A 115 -16.18 11.12 -4.80
C MET A 115 -15.02 12.09 -5.03
N GLU A 116 -14.22 12.40 -4.00
CA GLU A 116 -13.07 13.30 -4.13
C GLU A 116 -11.99 12.66 -5.01
N ILE A 117 -11.73 11.37 -4.83
CA ILE A 117 -10.75 10.62 -5.64
C ILE A 117 -11.17 10.58 -7.12
N LEU A 118 -12.46 10.35 -7.38
CA LEU A 118 -13.00 10.29 -8.74
C LEU A 118 -13.03 11.67 -9.42
N GLN A 119 -13.27 12.76 -8.66
CA GLN A 119 -13.23 14.13 -9.18
C GLN A 119 -11.85 14.51 -9.68
N VAL A 120 -10.80 14.27 -8.87
CA VAL A 120 -9.41 14.56 -9.28
C VAL A 120 -9.03 13.82 -10.56
N SER A 121 -9.51 12.59 -10.74
CA SER A 121 -9.29 11.82 -11.96
C SER A 121 -9.98 12.38 -13.21
N ALA A 122 -11.14 13.02 -13.04
CA ALA A 122 -11.99 13.46 -14.14
C ALA A 122 -11.64 14.88 -14.64
N GLU A 123 -11.10 15.72 -13.76
CA GLU A 123 -10.83 17.13 -14.04
C GLU A 123 -9.46 17.39 -14.68
N ASP A 124 -8.53 16.42 -14.61
CA ASP A 124 -7.16 16.56 -15.10
C ASP A 124 -6.86 15.58 -16.27
N PRO A 125 -6.75 16.06 -17.53
CA PRO A 125 -6.46 15.22 -18.69
C PRO A 125 -5.12 14.46 -18.62
N PRO A 126 -3.99 15.06 -18.19
CA PRO A 126 -2.78 14.32 -17.83
C PRO A 126 -3.01 13.13 -16.90
N MET A 127 -3.83 13.28 -15.86
CA MET A 127 -4.12 12.19 -14.91
C MET A 127 -4.92 11.06 -15.55
N SER A 128 -5.90 11.41 -16.39
CA SER A 128 -6.63 10.42 -17.20
C SER A 128 -5.70 9.61 -18.11
N SER A 129 -4.67 10.25 -18.69
CA SER A 129 -3.66 9.57 -19.50
C SER A 129 -2.80 8.62 -18.66
N LEU A 130 -2.34 9.07 -17.48
CA LEU A 130 -1.53 8.26 -16.57
C LEU A 130 -2.29 7.01 -16.13
N PHE A 131 -3.57 7.14 -15.78
CA PHE A 131 -4.41 5.99 -15.43
C PHE A 131 -4.66 5.04 -16.59
N ALA A 132 -4.87 5.56 -17.80
CA ALA A 132 -4.98 4.73 -18.99
C ALA A 132 -3.69 3.93 -19.23
N GLU A 133 -2.52 4.54 -19.02
CA GLU A 133 -1.22 3.87 -19.13
C GLU A 133 -1.02 2.82 -18.04
N SER A 134 -1.23 3.16 -16.76
CA SER A 134 -1.16 2.21 -15.65
C SER A 134 -2.08 1.01 -15.87
N PHE A 135 -3.32 1.25 -16.32
CA PHE A 135 -4.27 0.19 -16.64
C PHE A 135 -3.84 -0.64 -17.86
N THR A 136 -3.26 -0.03 -18.89
CA THR A 136 -2.73 -0.75 -20.05
C THR A 136 -1.62 -1.73 -19.63
N THR A 137 -0.81 -1.36 -18.65
CA THR A 137 0.32 -2.17 -18.18
C THR A 137 -0.09 -3.24 -17.15
N LEU A 138 -0.94 -2.88 -16.18
CA LEU A 138 -1.31 -3.75 -15.04
C LEU A 138 -2.66 -4.45 -15.20
N GLY A 139 -3.50 -4.01 -16.14
CA GLY A 139 -4.87 -4.51 -16.33
C GLY A 139 -5.86 -4.16 -15.22
N HIS A 140 -5.44 -3.34 -14.25
CA HIS A 140 -6.27 -2.78 -13.19
C HIS A 140 -5.61 -1.52 -12.61
N LEU A 141 -6.39 -0.75 -11.84
CA LEU A 141 -5.92 0.36 -11.02
C LEU A 141 -6.15 -0.01 -9.57
N ASP A 142 -5.06 -0.08 -8.79
CA ASP A 142 -5.12 -0.40 -7.37
C ASP A 142 -5.48 0.83 -6.52
N ASN A 143 -5.94 0.59 -5.30
CA ASN A 143 -6.36 1.62 -4.36
C ASN A 143 -5.22 2.57 -3.98
N ILE A 144 -3.97 2.08 -3.96
CA ILE A 144 -2.78 2.91 -3.71
C ILE A 144 -2.62 3.95 -4.81
N THR A 145 -2.68 3.53 -6.08
CA THR A 145 -2.61 4.41 -7.26
C THR A 145 -3.73 5.45 -7.23
N LEU A 146 -4.94 5.01 -6.87
CA LEU A 146 -6.10 5.90 -6.77
C LEU A 146 -5.95 6.94 -5.65
N VAL A 147 -5.31 6.62 -4.53
CA VAL A 147 -5.08 7.60 -3.44
C VAL A 147 -3.89 8.49 -3.73
N MET A 148 -2.83 8.00 -4.37
CA MET A 148 -1.70 8.83 -4.77
C MET A 148 -2.05 9.88 -5.84
N VAL A 149 -3.25 9.81 -6.44
CA VAL A 149 -3.76 10.76 -7.45
C VAL A 149 -3.72 12.22 -7.00
N PHE A 150 -3.89 12.49 -5.70
CA PHE A 150 -3.84 13.85 -5.15
C PHE A 150 -2.47 14.51 -5.33
N HIS A 151 -1.44 13.70 -5.60
CA HIS A 151 -0.07 14.15 -5.83
C HIS A 151 0.49 13.61 -7.16
N PRO A 152 0.03 14.12 -8.32
CA PRO A 152 0.39 13.62 -9.66
C PRO A 152 1.88 13.41 -9.91
N ARG A 153 2.70 14.41 -9.53
CA ARG A 153 4.16 14.37 -9.71
C ARG A 153 4.80 13.24 -8.91
N TYR A 154 4.29 12.98 -7.71
CA TYR A 154 4.77 11.87 -6.88
C TYR A 154 4.26 10.54 -7.41
N LEU A 155 2.99 10.45 -7.82
CA LEU A 155 2.42 9.25 -8.43
C LEU A 155 3.19 8.81 -9.68
N GLU A 156 3.54 9.74 -10.58
CA GLU A 156 4.31 9.43 -11.78
C GLU A 156 5.69 8.81 -11.43
N SER A 157 6.42 9.43 -10.50
CA SER A 157 7.71 8.92 -10.00
C SER A 157 7.55 7.56 -9.30
N PHE A 158 6.47 7.37 -8.54
CA PHE A 158 6.14 6.11 -7.88
C PHE A 158 5.91 4.99 -8.89
N LEU A 159 5.06 5.22 -9.90
CA LEU A 159 4.75 4.22 -10.94
C LEU A 159 5.97 3.85 -11.77
N LYS A 160 6.80 4.84 -12.17
CA LYS A 160 8.07 4.61 -12.86
C LYS A 160 9.00 3.71 -12.03
N THR A 161 9.14 4.02 -10.75
CA THR A 161 9.95 3.22 -9.82
C THR A 161 9.40 1.79 -9.69
N GLN A 162 8.09 1.62 -9.55
CA GLN A 162 7.47 0.31 -9.39
C GLN A 162 7.61 -0.55 -10.66
N HIS A 163 7.43 0.05 -11.84
CA HIS A 163 7.66 -0.61 -13.12
C HIS A 163 9.11 -1.11 -13.23
N TYR A 164 10.08 -0.27 -12.90
CA TYR A 164 11.49 -0.65 -12.90
C TYR A 164 11.78 -1.80 -11.92
N LEU A 165 11.26 -1.72 -10.69
CA LEU A 165 11.52 -2.74 -9.68
C LEU A 165 10.88 -4.08 -9.98
N LEU A 166 9.67 -4.12 -10.54
CA LEU A 166 8.86 -5.33 -10.64
C LEU A 166 8.65 -5.88 -12.05
N GLN A 167 8.91 -5.11 -13.11
CA GLN A 167 8.58 -5.53 -14.47
C GLN A 167 9.78 -5.55 -15.41
N MET A 168 10.71 -4.61 -15.23
CA MET A 168 11.94 -4.57 -16.04
C MET A 168 12.90 -5.71 -15.69
N ASP A 169 13.75 -6.08 -16.65
CA ASP A 169 14.86 -6.99 -16.41
C ASP A 169 15.77 -6.45 -15.31
N GLY A 170 16.21 -7.34 -14.42
CA GLY A 170 16.98 -6.97 -13.24
C GLY A 170 17.61 -8.17 -12.55
N PRO A 171 18.42 -7.95 -11.50
CA PRO A 171 19.23 -8.99 -10.87
C PRO A 171 18.43 -10.20 -10.34
N LEU A 172 17.19 -9.97 -9.92
CA LEU A 172 16.34 -10.99 -9.30
C LEU A 172 15.23 -11.49 -10.25
N PRO A 173 14.87 -12.79 -10.20
CA PRO A 173 13.68 -13.31 -10.88
C PRO A 173 12.38 -12.69 -10.35
N LEU A 174 11.37 -12.53 -11.21
CA LEU A 174 10.09 -11.89 -10.86
C LEU A 174 9.40 -12.51 -9.64
N CYS A 175 9.38 -13.84 -9.54
CA CYS A 175 8.80 -14.53 -8.38
C CYS A 175 9.55 -14.21 -7.07
N TYR A 176 10.88 -14.04 -7.10
CA TYR A 176 11.65 -13.61 -5.94
C TYR A 176 11.27 -12.19 -5.54
N ARG A 177 11.10 -11.28 -6.50
CA ARG A 177 10.77 -9.87 -6.23
C ARG A 177 9.42 -9.74 -5.52
N HIS A 178 8.40 -10.46 -5.99
CA HIS A 178 7.09 -10.47 -5.34
C HIS A 178 7.13 -11.15 -3.97
N TYR A 179 7.87 -12.25 -3.83
CA TYR A 179 8.02 -12.91 -2.52
C TYR A 179 8.75 -12.03 -1.50
N ILE A 180 9.77 -11.26 -1.92
CA ILE A 180 10.42 -10.24 -1.08
C ILE A 180 9.40 -9.16 -0.66
N GLY A 181 8.51 -8.76 -1.55
CA GLY A 181 7.38 -7.87 -1.23
C GLY A 181 6.46 -8.44 -0.15
N ILE A 182 6.11 -9.74 -0.24
CA ILE A 182 5.35 -10.46 0.80
C ILE A 182 6.11 -10.42 2.13
N MET A 183 7.40 -10.77 2.13
CA MET A 183 8.25 -10.77 3.33
C MET A 183 8.30 -9.38 3.98
N ALA A 184 8.46 -8.32 3.19
CA ALA A 184 8.52 -6.95 3.71
C ALA A 184 7.20 -6.52 4.34
N ALA A 185 6.08 -6.71 3.62
CA ALA A 185 4.75 -6.33 4.08
C ALA A 185 4.30 -7.11 5.33
N ALA A 186 4.67 -8.41 5.41
CA ALA A 186 4.36 -9.27 6.54
C ALA A 186 4.99 -8.77 7.86
N ARG A 187 6.15 -8.08 7.83
CA ARG A 187 6.79 -7.50 9.02
C ARG A 187 5.92 -6.45 9.72
N HIS A 188 5.00 -5.83 9.00
CA HIS A 188 4.06 -4.82 9.51
C HIS A 188 2.61 -5.35 9.56
N GLN A 189 2.39 -6.65 9.36
CA GLN A 189 1.06 -7.26 9.27
C GLN A 189 0.14 -6.55 8.24
N CYS A 190 0.73 -6.04 7.15
CA CYS A 190 0.01 -5.30 6.12
C CYS A 190 -0.68 -6.29 5.16
N SER A 191 -1.87 -6.76 5.54
CA SER A 191 -2.63 -7.77 4.78
C SER A 191 -2.94 -7.34 3.34
N TYR A 192 -3.16 -6.05 3.10
CA TYR A 192 -3.37 -5.48 1.77
C TYR A 192 -2.17 -5.78 0.84
N LEU A 193 -0.95 -5.40 1.25
CA LEU A 193 0.26 -5.60 0.44
C LEU A 193 0.67 -7.07 0.36
N VAL A 194 0.49 -7.84 1.44
CA VAL A 194 0.71 -9.30 1.41
C VAL A 194 -0.17 -9.94 0.34
N ASN A 195 -1.48 -9.68 0.36
CA ASN A 195 -2.41 -10.24 -0.61
C ASN A 195 -2.11 -9.76 -2.04
N LEU A 196 -1.77 -8.48 -2.21
CA LEU A 196 -1.37 -7.93 -3.51
C LEU A 196 -0.20 -8.74 -4.10
N HIS A 197 0.86 -8.96 -3.33
CA HIS A 197 2.03 -9.70 -3.80
C HIS A 197 1.85 -11.20 -3.89
N VAL A 198 1.02 -11.82 -3.04
CA VAL A 198 0.62 -13.23 -3.21
C VAL A 198 0.00 -13.45 -4.58
N ASN A 199 -0.93 -12.56 -4.98
CA ASN A 199 -1.58 -12.66 -6.29
C ASN A 199 -0.56 -12.51 -7.44
N TYR A 200 0.30 -11.49 -7.39
CA TYR A 200 1.32 -11.31 -8.42
C TYR A 200 2.36 -12.45 -8.45
N PHE A 201 2.77 -12.95 -7.29
CA PHE A 201 3.67 -14.09 -7.17
C PHE A 201 3.13 -15.33 -7.89
N LEU A 202 1.85 -15.66 -7.65
CA LEU A 202 1.18 -16.78 -8.33
C LEU A 202 1.02 -16.54 -9.84
N GLN A 203 0.70 -15.31 -10.25
CA GLN A 203 0.56 -14.95 -11.67
C GLN A 203 1.86 -15.12 -12.46
N VAL A 204 3.01 -14.81 -11.86
CA VAL A 204 4.33 -15.01 -12.50
C VAL A 204 4.86 -16.44 -12.36
N GLY A 205 4.04 -17.39 -11.87
CA GLY A 205 4.39 -18.80 -11.77
C GLY A 205 5.24 -19.16 -10.53
N GLY A 206 5.17 -18.37 -9.47
CA GLY A 206 5.79 -18.70 -8.19
C GLY A 206 5.23 -19.98 -7.57
N ASP A 207 6.08 -20.77 -6.90
CA ASP A 207 5.68 -22.03 -6.27
C ASP A 207 4.77 -21.74 -5.06
N PRO A 208 3.50 -22.19 -5.07
CA PRO A 208 2.56 -21.95 -3.97
C PRO A 208 3.04 -22.49 -2.63
N LYS A 209 3.96 -23.46 -2.59
CA LYS A 209 4.50 -24.01 -1.34
C LYS A 209 5.23 -22.95 -0.51
N TRP A 210 5.83 -21.94 -1.13
CA TRP A 210 6.54 -20.89 -0.41
C TRP A 210 5.59 -20.05 0.44
N LEU A 211 4.31 -20.00 0.07
CA LEU A 211 3.29 -19.24 0.77
C LEU A 211 2.93 -19.86 2.14
N ASN A 212 3.36 -21.09 2.41
CA ASN A 212 3.15 -21.76 3.70
C ASN A 212 4.16 -21.31 4.79
N GLY A 213 4.94 -20.25 4.55
CA GLY A 213 5.88 -19.70 5.53
C GLY A 213 7.31 -19.64 5.01
N LEU A 214 8.15 -18.83 5.67
CA LEU A 214 9.50 -18.56 5.19
C LEU A 214 10.37 -19.82 5.12
N GLU A 215 10.18 -20.81 6.01
CA GLU A 215 10.91 -22.08 5.95
C GLU A 215 10.69 -22.88 4.65
N ASN A 216 9.58 -22.62 3.94
CA ASN A 216 9.25 -23.31 2.69
C ASN A 216 9.81 -22.61 1.44
N ALA A 217 10.41 -21.41 1.60
CA ALA A 217 11.05 -20.68 0.52
C ALA A 217 12.51 -21.15 0.30
N PRO A 218 13.15 -20.85 -0.85
CA PRO A 218 14.56 -21.13 -1.08
C PRO A 218 15.47 -20.57 0.02
N GLN A 219 16.52 -21.31 0.40
CA GLN A 219 17.47 -20.90 1.44
C GLN A 219 18.04 -19.49 1.22
N LYS A 220 18.23 -19.08 -0.04
CA LYS A 220 18.64 -17.72 -0.40
C LYS A 220 17.74 -16.64 0.21
N LEU A 221 16.41 -16.84 0.10
CA LEU A 221 15.40 -15.92 0.63
C LEU A 221 15.25 -16.04 2.15
N GLN A 222 15.41 -17.26 2.70
CA GLN A 222 15.43 -17.45 4.16
C GLN A 222 16.55 -16.64 4.83
N LYS A 223 17.77 -16.67 4.27
CA LYS A 223 18.93 -15.89 4.75
C LYS A 223 18.65 -14.38 4.77
N LEU A 224 17.81 -13.86 3.87
CA LEU A 224 17.42 -12.44 3.84
C LEU A 224 16.50 -12.03 4.99
N GLY A 225 15.85 -12.99 5.65
CA GLY A 225 14.83 -12.75 6.68
C GLY A 225 15.33 -11.92 7.87
N ASP A 226 16.55 -12.16 8.32
CA ASP A 226 17.15 -11.41 9.44
C ASP A 226 17.39 -9.94 9.07
N LEU A 227 17.93 -9.68 7.88
CA LEU A 227 18.13 -8.31 7.39
C LEU A 227 16.79 -7.59 7.21
N ASN A 228 15.78 -8.24 6.63
CA ASN A 228 14.42 -7.69 6.52
C ASN A 228 13.85 -7.26 7.88
N LYS A 229 13.98 -8.15 8.88
CA LYS A 229 13.53 -7.86 10.24
C LYS A 229 14.21 -6.63 10.84
N ILE A 230 15.53 -6.49 10.65
CA ILE A 230 16.28 -5.35 11.19
C ILE A 230 15.87 -4.06 10.46
N LEU A 231 15.81 -4.08 9.13
CA LEU A 231 15.43 -2.93 8.30
C LEU A 231 14.04 -2.39 8.66
N ALA A 232 13.06 -3.27 8.89
CA ALA A 232 11.68 -2.89 9.17
C ALA A 232 11.50 -2.15 10.51
N HIS A 233 12.31 -2.47 11.52
CA HIS A 233 12.03 -2.09 12.91
C HIS A 233 13.15 -1.30 13.59
N ARG A 234 14.41 -1.65 13.32
CA ARG A 234 15.60 -1.09 13.97
C ARG A 234 16.79 -1.00 13.00
N PRO A 235 16.68 -0.20 11.92
CA PRO A 235 17.67 -0.18 10.85
C PRO A 235 19.08 0.22 11.31
N TRP A 236 19.22 0.95 12.42
CA TRP A 236 20.52 1.30 13.02
C TRP A 236 21.31 0.10 13.57
N LEU A 237 20.70 -1.09 13.69
CA LEU A 237 21.39 -2.32 14.10
C LEU A 237 22.05 -3.07 12.93
N VAL A 238 21.90 -2.59 11.69
CA VAL A 238 22.57 -3.20 10.54
C VAL A 238 24.07 -2.97 10.65
N THR A 239 24.81 -4.05 10.92
CA THR A 239 26.27 -4.10 10.86
C THR A 239 26.79 -4.76 9.58
N LYS A 240 28.09 -4.61 9.31
CA LYS A 240 28.76 -5.24 8.16
C LYS A 240 28.67 -6.77 8.18
N GLU A 241 28.59 -7.39 9.35
CA GLU A 241 28.51 -8.84 9.50
C GLU A 241 27.22 -9.41 8.88
N HIS A 242 26.10 -8.67 8.97
CA HIS A 242 24.86 -9.06 8.29
C HIS A 242 25.03 -9.08 6.76
N ILE A 243 25.78 -8.11 6.22
CA ILE A 243 26.06 -8.03 4.78
C ILE A 243 27.03 -9.14 4.37
N GLU A 244 28.12 -9.33 5.12
CA GLU A 244 29.11 -10.38 4.89
C GLU A 244 28.46 -11.77 4.88
N GLN A 245 27.55 -12.06 5.82
CA GLN A 245 26.82 -13.33 5.89
C GLN A 245 26.00 -13.63 4.62
N LEU A 246 25.41 -12.62 3.99
CA LEU A 246 24.64 -12.79 2.75
C LEU A 246 25.55 -12.98 1.52
N LEU A 247 26.74 -12.39 1.56
CA LEU A 247 27.73 -12.43 0.47
C LEU A 247 28.72 -13.60 0.55
N LYS A 248 28.66 -14.43 1.61
CA LYS A 248 29.55 -15.59 1.75
C LYS A 248 29.45 -16.50 0.52
N THR A 249 30.59 -16.90 -0.02
CA THR A 249 30.69 -17.82 -1.18
C THR A 249 30.32 -19.25 -0.76
N GLU A 250 29.02 -19.47 -0.59
CA GLU A 250 28.40 -20.76 -0.30
C GLU A 250 27.33 -21.06 -1.36
N GLU A 251 26.69 -22.23 -1.26
CA GLU A 251 25.48 -22.50 -2.01
C GLU A 251 24.40 -21.44 -1.67
N HIS A 252 23.74 -20.90 -2.71
CA HIS A 252 22.70 -19.88 -2.58
C HIS A 252 23.16 -18.49 -2.08
N SER A 253 24.40 -18.09 -2.37
CA SER A 253 24.92 -16.76 -2.05
C SER A 253 24.21 -15.61 -2.79
N TRP A 254 24.22 -14.42 -2.19
CA TRP A 254 23.78 -13.18 -2.82
C TRP A 254 24.95 -12.49 -3.53
N SER A 255 24.72 -12.00 -4.74
CA SER A 255 25.58 -10.97 -5.33
C SER A 255 25.24 -9.58 -4.76
N LEU A 256 26.17 -8.63 -4.89
CA LEU A 256 25.92 -7.25 -4.47
C LEU A 256 24.74 -6.61 -5.20
N ALA A 257 24.59 -6.87 -6.51
CA ALA A 257 23.48 -6.32 -7.31
C ALA A 257 22.12 -6.88 -6.86
N GLU A 258 22.04 -8.20 -6.64
CA GLU A 258 20.82 -8.83 -6.10
C GLU A 258 20.50 -8.32 -4.70
N LEU A 259 21.51 -8.14 -3.83
CA LEU A 259 21.30 -7.66 -2.47
C LEU A 259 20.80 -6.21 -2.46
N VAL A 260 21.38 -5.33 -3.29
CA VAL A 260 20.89 -3.95 -3.43
C VAL A 260 19.45 -3.93 -3.93
N HIS A 261 19.12 -4.73 -4.96
CA HIS A 261 17.74 -4.83 -5.45
C HIS A 261 16.79 -5.33 -4.36
N ALA A 262 17.18 -6.34 -3.59
CA ALA A 262 16.38 -6.85 -2.48
C ALA A 262 16.17 -5.80 -1.37
N VAL A 263 17.23 -5.09 -0.95
CA VAL A 263 17.12 -4.03 0.07
C VAL A 263 16.20 -2.89 -0.39
N VAL A 264 16.28 -2.51 -1.67
CA VAL A 264 15.37 -1.51 -2.24
C VAL A 264 13.92 -2.02 -2.21
N LEU A 265 13.65 -3.27 -2.57
CA LEU A 265 12.31 -3.86 -2.48
C LEU A 265 11.79 -3.90 -1.03
N LEU A 266 12.63 -4.36 -0.09
CA LEU A 266 12.26 -4.43 1.32
C LEU A 266 11.85 -3.07 1.87
N THR A 267 12.74 -2.08 1.73
CA THR A 267 12.49 -0.70 2.22
C THR A 267 11.34 -0.02 1.49
N HIS A 268 11.17 -0.28 0.19
CA HIS A 268 10.02 0.20 -0.58
C HIS A 268 8.70 -0.28 0.04
N TYR A 269 8.56 -1.58 0.34
CA TYR A 269 7.31 -2.12 0.89
C TYR A 269 7.14 -1.90 2.40
N HIS A 270 8.20 -1.68 3.17
CA HIS A 270 8.09 -1.14 4.53
C HIS A 270 7.48 0.28 4.50
N SER A 271 7.98 1.14 3.61
CA SER A 271 7.44 2.49 3.44
C SER A 271 6.00 2.48 2.92
N LEU A 272 5.68 1.57 2.00
CA LEU A 272 4.35 1.44 1.42
C LEU A 272 3.35 0.87 2.43
N ALA A 273 3.79 0.00 3.36
CA ALA A 273 2.95 -0.43 4.48
C ALA A 273 2.55 0.75 5.37
N SER A 274 3.50 1.65 5.66
CA SER A 274 3.21 2.88 6.41
C SER A 274 2.21 3.77 5.66
N PHE A 275 2.36 3.94 4.34
CA PHE A 275 1.40 4.65 3.51
C PHE A 275 0.01 3.99 3.52
N THR A 276 -0.04 2.65 3.43
CA THR A 276 -1.28 1.88 3.40
C THR A 276 -2.09 2.10 4.67
N PHE A 277 -1.45 2.03 5.84
CA PHE A 277 -2.11 2.30 7.11
C PHE A 277 -2.42 3.79 7.30
N GLY A 278 -1.46 4.68 7.01
CA GLY A 278 -1.60 6.13 7.17
C GLY A 278 -2.70 6.73 6.29
N CYS A 279 -2.95 6.15 5.11
CA CYS A 279 -4.03 6.55 4.21
C CYS A 279 -5.29 5.68 4.34
N GLY A 280 -5.32 4.73 5.27
CA GLY A 280 -6.48 3.87 5.51
C GLY A 280 -6.94 3.11 4.26
N ILE A 281 -6.01 2.57 3.47
CA ILE A 281 -6.32 1.92 2.19
C ILE A 281 -7.21 0.70 2.41
N ASN A 282 -8.34 0.66 1.68
CA ASN A 282 -9.28 -0.46 1.73
C ASN A 282 -8.79 -1.66 0.89
N PRO A 283 -9.25 -2.89 1.17
CA PRO A 283 -9.02 -4.03 0.29
C PRO A 283 -9.57 -3.80 -1.13
N GLU A 284 -8.93 -4.41 -2.13
CA GLU A 284 -9.39 -4.33 -3.52
C GLU A 284 -10.71 -5.06 -3.72
N ILE A 285 -11.60 -4.47 -4.53
CA ILE A 285 -12.94 -5.00 -4.80
C ILE A 285 -12.87 -6.41 -5.39
N HIS A 286 -11.92 -6.68 -6.29
CA HIS A 286 -11.79 -7.99 -6.95
C HIS A 286 -10.99 -9.02 -6.14
N TYR A 287 -10.48 -8.65 -4.97
CA TYR A 287 -9.85 -9.57 -4.03
C TYR A 287 -10.79 -9.87 -2.86
N ASP A 288 -10.49 -10.96 -2.16
CA ASP A 288 -11.30 -11.41 -1.04
C ASP A 288 -11.22 -10.41 0.12
N GLY A 289 -12.38 -10.13 0.72
CA GLY A 289 -12.52 -9.09 1.74
C GLY A 289 -12.82 -7.69 1.19
N GLY A 290 -12.74 -7.47 -0.14
CA GLY A 290 -13.15 -6.21 -0.76
C GLY A 290 -14.59 -6.20 -1.30
N HIS A 291 -15.24 -7.36 -1.37
CA HIS A 291 -16.62 -7.49 -1.86
C HIS A 291 -17.45 -8.52 -1.09
N THR A 292 -18.78 -8.41 -1.24
CA THR A 292 -19.76 -9.34 -0.67
C THR A 292 -20.86 -9.67 -1.67
N PHE A 293 -21.35 -10.90 -1.63
CA PHE A 293 -22.54 -11.35 -2.38
C PHE A 293 -23.80 -11.36 -1.50
N ARG A 294 -23.71 -10.86 -0.26
CA ARG A 294 -24.85 -10.75 0.67
C ARG A 294 -25.75 -9.58 0.27
N LEU A 295 -27.05 -9.73 0.50
CA LEU A 295 -28.02 -8.64 0.35
C LEU A 295 -27.83 -7.61 1.46
N LEU A 296 -28.17 -6.35 1.18
CA LEU A 296 -28.28 -5.33 2.21
C LEU A 296 -29.35 -5.76 3.23
N SER A 297 -29.04 -5.68 4.52
CA SER A 297 -30.04 -5.77 5.58
C SER A 297 -31.08 -4.66 5.39
N VAL A 298 -32.31 -4.88 5.86
CA VAL A 298 -33.44 -3.94 5.69
C VAL A 298 -33.17 -2.54 6.26
N ASP A 299 -32.19 -2.39 7.17
CA ASP A 299 -31.79 -1.10 7.75
C ASP A 299 -30.55 -0.46 7.09
N GLY A 300 -30.07 -0.96 5.95
CA GLY A 300 -28.90 -0.38 5.27
C GLY A 300 -27.55 -0.66 5.95
N TYR A 301 -27.55 -1.18 7.19
CA TYR A 301 -26.37 -1.57 7.94
C TYR A 301 -25.99 -3.04 7.70
N CYS A 302 -24.77 -3.32 7.28
CA CYS A 302 -24.21 -4.66 7.36
C CYS A 302 -23.75 -4.92 8.80
N ILE A 303 -23.95 -6.14 9.33
CA ILE A 303 -23.32 -6.57 10.60
C ILE A 303 -21.79 -6.44 10.56
N CYS A 304 -21.19 -6.43 9.37
CA CYS A 304 -19.78 -6.18 9.15
C CYS A 304 -19.34 -4.71 9.40
N ASP A 305 -20.26 -3.74 9.32
CA ASP A 305 -19.98 -2.33 9.63
C ASP A 305 -19.81 -2.12 11.14
N ILE A 306 -20.55 -2.90 11.95
CA ILE A 306 -20.53 -2.86 13.41
C ILE A 306 -19.17 -3.32 13.97
N THR A 307 -18.55 -4.33 13.34
CA THR A 307 -17.23 -4.83 13.77
C THR A 307 -16.05 -4.01 13.25
N ASN A 308 -16.26 -3.16 12.23
CA ASN A 308 -15.22 -2.34 11.63
C ASN A 308 -15.18 -0.89 12.14
N GLY A 309 -16.07 -0.50 13.07
CA GLY A 309 -16.11 0.86 13.62
C GLY A 309 -16.52 1.92 12.60
N ASN A 310 -17.35 1.56 11.61
CA ASN A 310 -17.97 2.54 10.71
C ASN A 310 -19.24 3.07 11.39
N HIS A 311 -19.09 4.09 12.23
CA HIS A 311 -20.22 4.95 12.58
C HIS A 311 -20.41 5.97 11.46
N ASP A 312 -21.44 5.76 10.64
CA ASP A 312 -22.04 6.82 9.85
C ASP A 312 -22.66 7.85 10.82
N GLU A 313 -21.97 8.97 11.10
CA GLU A 313 -22.58 10.13 11.75
C GLU A 313 -23.46 10.89 10.73
N TYR A 314 -24.60 10.32 10.36
CA TYR A 314 -25.69 11.12 9.82
C TYR A 314 -26.46 11.75 10.98
N LYS A 315 -26.12 13.03 11.24
CA LYS A 315 -26.88 14.07 11.94
C LYS A 315 -28.25 13.65 12.51
N MET A 316 -28.31 13.43 13.82
CA MET A 316 -29.52 13.70 14.62
C MET A 316 -29.18 14.82 15.61
N HIS A 317 -29.95 15.91 15.52
CA HIS A 317 -29.90 17.01 16.46
C HIS A 317 -30.23 16.56 17.88
N THR A 318 -29.32 16.80 18.83
CA THR A 318 -29.64 16.92 20.26
C THR A 318 -28.82 18.06 20.88
N PRO A 319 -29.36 18.77 21.89
CA PRO A 319 -29.01 20.14 22.19
C PRO A 319 -27.69 20.28 22.96
N ASP A 320 -27.11 21.48 22.79
CA ASP A 320 -25.85 21.98 23.35
C ASP A 320 -25.50 21.44 24.74
N THR A 321 -24.33 20.82 24.84
CA THR A 321 -23.57 20.77 26.09
C THR A 321 -22.20 21.37 25.78
N ASP A 322 -21.98 22.60 26.27
CA ASP A 322 -20.73 23.36 26.16
C ASP A 322 -19.52 22.53 26.62
N ILE A 323 -18.75 22.03 25.66
CA ILE A 323 -17.33 21.72 25.83
C ILE A 323 -16.62 22.49 24.74
N THR A 324 -15.92 23.55 25.13
CA THR A 324 -15.19 24.44 24.23
C THR A 324 -13.95 23.72 23.67
N THR A 325 -14.12 22.92 22.63
CA THR A 325 -13.01 22.55 21.74
C THR A 325 -12.66 23.78 20.89
N PRO A 326 -11.37 24.16 20.78
CA PRO A 326 -10.97 25.23 19.86
C PRO A 326 -11.38 24.85 18.43
N GLU A 327 -11.92 25.78 17.66
CA GLU A 327 -12.21 25.53 16.25
C GLU A 327 -10.91 25.24 15.48
N PRO A 328 -10.87 24.22 14.58
CA PRO A 328 -9.66 23.79 13.88
C PRO A 328 -9.04 24.88 12.97
N SER A 329 -9.81 25.90 12.58
CA SER A 329 -9.31 27.10 11.90
C SER A 329 -8.30 27.88 12.75
N CYS A 330 -8.53 27.98 14.06
CA CYS A 330 -7.68 28.71 14.99
C CYS A 330 -6.30 28.04 15.18
N GLU A 331 -6.25 26.70 15.13
CA GLU A 331 -4.99 25.95 15.26
C GLU A 331 -4.08 26.11 14.03
N VAL A 332 -4.67 26.11 12.83
CA VAL A 332 -3.94 26.34 11.57
C VAL A 332 -3.36 27.74 11.54
N GLU A 333 -4.12 28.75 11.95
CA GLU A 333 -3.64 30.13 12.06
C GLU A 333 -2.51 30.26 13.08
N ALA A 334 -2.65 29.65 14.26
CA ALA A 334 -1.60 29.63 15.28
C ALA A 334 -0.31 28.95 14.78
N LEU A 335 -0.43 27.87 14.01
CA LEU A 335 0.72 27.20 13.39
C LEU A 335 1.42 28.10 12.36
N MET A 336 0.67 28.77 11.49
CA MET A 336 1.23 29.69 10.50
C MET A 336 1.95 30.87 11.16
N GLU A 337 1.37 31.43 12.21
CA GLU A 337 1.99 32.51 12.99
C GLU A 337 3.27 32.03 13.66
N LYS A 338 3.27 30.82 14.24
CA LYS A 338 4.49 30.21 14.80
C LYS A 338 5.56 29.97 13.73
N MET A 339 5.19 29.48 12.55
CA MET A 339 6.13 29.30 11.43
C MET A 339 6.77 30.63 11.01
N LYS A 340 5.98 31.70 10.93
CA LYS A 340 6.45 33.04 10.61
C LYS A 340 7.42 33.57 11.69
N GLN A 341 7.07 33.43 12.97
CA GLN A 341 7.95 33.83 14.08
C GLN A 341 9.28 33.09 14.04
N ILE A 342 9.29 31.77 13.80
CA ILE A 342 10.55 31.01 13.71
C ILE A 342 11.37 31.47 12.51
N GLN A 343 10.73 31.82 11.38
CA GLN A 343 11.43 32.33 10.20
C GLN A 343 12.05 33.71 10.46
N GLU A 344 11.35 34.60 11.17
CA GLU A 344 11.84 35.94 11.53
C GLU A 344 12.93 35.89 12.62
N CYS A 345 12.80 35.01 13.62
CA CYS A 345 13.80 34.85 14.69
C CYS A 345 15.05 34.06 14.28
N ARG A 346 15.07 33.43 13.10
CA ARG A 346 16.20 32.62 12.63
C ARG A 346 17.47 33.44 12.41
N ASP A 347 17.34 34.75 12.22
CA ASP A 347 18.44 35.66 11.93
C ASP A 347 19.11 36.22 13.21
N ASP A 348 18.50 36.09 14.40
CA ASP A 348 18.94 36.81 15.60
C ASP A 348 19.73 35.95 16.64
N VAL A 349 19.51 34.62 16.73
CA VAL A 349 20.23 33.76 17.70
C VAL A 349 20.44 32.34 17.15
N GLU A 350 21.62 32.07 16.58
CA GLU A 350 21.98 30.71 16.18
C GLU A 350 22.41 29.89 17.42
N ALA A 351 21.59 28.92 17.82
CA ALA A 351 21.88 28.03 18.95
C ALA A 351 23.25 27.33 18.80
N SER A 352 23.95 27.13 19.93
CA SER A 352 25.27 26.48 19.91
C SER A 352 25.18 25.02 19.43
N GLN A 353 26.29 24.46 18.93
CA GLN A 353 26.32 23.06 18.50
C GLN A 353 26.02 22.07 19.64
N GLU A 354 26.38 22.43 20.87
CA GLU A 354 26.09 21.64 22.08
C GLU A 354 24.59 21.69 22.40
N GLU A 355 23.99 22.88 22.35
CA GLU A 355 22.55 23.04 22.55
C GLU A 355 21.73 22.29 21.49
N LYS A 356 22.10 22.41 20.21
CA LYS A 356 21.48 21.64 19.11
C LYS A 356 21.53 20.12 19.37
N ALA A 357 22.64 19.63 19.93
CA ALA A 357 22.77 18.21 20.30
C ALA A 357 21.88 17.83 21.49
N THR A 358 21.80 18.66 22.54
CA THR A 358 20.93 18.42 23.69
C THR A 358 19.46 18.40 23.30
N ARG A 359 19.03 19.34 22.45
CA ARG A 359 17.65 19.38 21.96
C ARG A 359 17.30 18.16 21.11
N PHE A 360 18.23 17.70 20.26
CA PHE A 360 18.07 16.45 19.51
C PHE A 360 17.90 15.22 20.43
N GLU A 361 18.73 15.07 21.47
CA GLU A 361 18.62 13.95 22.40
C GLU A 361 17.30 13.98 23.19
N LYS A 362 16.82 15.19 23.52
CA LYS A 362 15.50 15.38 24.15
C LYS A 362 14.39 14.93 23.21
N GLU A 363 14.35 15.45 21.98
CA GLU A 363 13.32 15.09 20.98
C GLU A 363 13.32 13.60 20.66
N LYS A 364 14.51 13.02 20.47
CA LYS A 364 14.66 11.58 20.23
C LYS A 364 14.08 10.76 21.37
N ARG A 365 14.28 11.18 22.63
CA ARG A 365 13.72 10.50 23.82
C ARG A 365 12.20 10.65 23.88
N GLU A 366 11.69 11.86 23.66
CA GLU A 366 10.25 12.16 23.70
C GLU A 366 9.48 11.43 22.59
N SER A 367 10.05 11.35 21.38
CA SER A 367 9.45 10.61 20.26
C SER A 367 9.28 9.11 20.53
N MET A 368 10.03 8.53 21.48
CA MET A 368 9.84 7.11 21.87
C MET A 368 8.65 6.90 22.78
N LEU A 369 8.14 7.96 23.41
CA LEU A 369 7.00 7.89 24.34
C LEU A 369 5.64 8.07 23.63
N VAL A 370 5.63 8.67 22.43
CA VAL A 370 4.42 9.05 21.68
C VAL A 370 3.62 7.84 21.14
N GLY A 371 4.15 6.62 21.23
CA GLY A 371 3.52 5.41 20.68
C GLY A 371 2.99 4.40 21.70
N CYS A 372 2.93 4.71 23.00
CA CYS A 372 2.59 3.72 24.04
C CYS A 372 1.35 4.17 24.83
N SER A 373 0.15 3.93 24.29
CA SER A 373 -1.02 3.75 25.16
C SER A 373 -0.93 2.35 25.78
N GLU A 374 -1.09 2.25 27.10
CA GLU A 374 -1.05 1.00 27.87
C GLU A 374 -2.08 -0.07 27.41
N ASP A 375 -2.98 0.28 26.48
CA ASP A 375 -4.05 -0.58 25.95
C ASP A 375 -3.66 -1.46 24.74
N GLU A 376 -2.43 -1.37 24.20
CA GLU A 376 -2.02 -2.21 23.03
C GLU A 376 -1.50 -3.61 23.40
N GLU A 377 -1.57 -4.04 24.66
CA GLU A 377 -0.99 -5.32 25.09
C GLU A 377 -1.67 -6.57 24.47
N ILE A 378 -2.82 -6.44 23.80
CA ILE A 378 -3.44 -7.56 23.06
C ILE A 378 -4.17 -7.04 21.82
N ALA A 379 -3.43 -6.55 20.80
CA ALA A 379 -3.99 -6.57 19.45
C ALA A 379 -4.18 -8.07 19.07
N PRO A 380 -5.42 -8.55 18.86
CA PRO A 380 -5.63 -9.93 18.43
C PRO A 380 -4.83 -10.14 17.16
N THR A 381 -4.12 -11.27 17.05
CA THR A 381 -3.34 -11.67 15.88
C THR A 381 -4.19 -11.40 14.64
N ARG A 382 -3.92 -10.28 13.96
CA ARG A 382 -4.55 -9.98 12.68
C ARG A 382 -4.00 -11.02 11.74
N ASP A 383 -4.85 -11.99 11.41
CA ASP A 383 -4.53 -13.13 10.56
C ASP A 383 -3.81 -12.59 9.32
N VAL A 384 -2.51 -12.89 9.18
CA VAL A 384 -1.65 -12.32 8.13
C VAL A 384 -1.97 -13.03 6.83
N SER A 385 -3.18 -12.80 6.32
CA SER A 385 -3.77 -13.54 5.21
C SER A 385 -3.88 -15.06 5.47
N ARG A 386 -5.00 -15.64 5.02
CA ARG A 386 -5.17 -17.09 4.86
C ARG A 386 -4.16 -17.74 3.87
N HIS A 387 -3.31 -16.94 3.24
CA HIS A 387 -2.34 -17.35 2.22
C HIS A 387 -0.89 -17.11 2.64
N PHE A 388 -0.60 -16.56 3.82
CA PHE A 388 0.76 -16.51 4.37
C PHE A 388 0.71 -16.81 5.87
N GLU A 389 0.70 -18.10 6.21
CA GLU A 389 0.33 -18.61 7.53
C GLU A 389 1.43 -18.48 8.62
N ASP A 390 2.54 -17.79 8.33
CA ASP A 390 3.62 -17.60 9.30
C ASP A 390 3.37 -16.38 10.22
N THR A 391 2.50 -16.60 11.21
CA THR A 391 2.26 -15.63 12.30
C THR A 391 3.52 -15.35 13.14
N SER A 392 4.51 -16.24 13.11
CA SER A 392 5.78 -16.08 13.82
C SER A 392 6.76 -15.12 13.12
N TYR A 393 6.54 -14.87 11.83
CA TYR A 393 7.29 -13.91 11.01
C TYR A 393 6.74 -12.47 11.08
N GLY A 394 5.57 -12.27 11.69
CA GLY A 394 4.98 -10.95 11.87
C GLY A 394 5.78 -10.01 12.78
N TYR A 395 5.20 -8.83 13.05
CA TYR A 395 5.70 -7.91 14.06
C TYR A 395 5.91 -8.67 15.38
N LYS A 396 7.15 -8.69 15.88
CA LYS A 396 7.45 -9.08 17.27
C LYS A 396 7.62 -7.78 18.01
N ASP A 397 7.10 -7.67 19.22
CA ASP A 397 7.23 -6.45 20.01
C ASP A 397 8.73 -6.06 20.10
N PHE A 398 9.07 -5.02 19.34
CA PHE A 398 10.37 -4.36 19.35
C PHE A 398 10.21 -3.00 20.01
N SER A 399 9.29 -2.88 20.97
CA SER A 399 9.06 -1.64 21.68
C SER A 399 10.38 -1.03 22.13
N ARG A 400 10.44 0.29 21.95
CA ARG A 400 11.64 1.07 22.22
C ARG A 400 11.84 1.30 23.73
N HIS A 401 10.98 0.70 24.57
CA HIS A 401 11.02 0.79 26.02
C HIS A 401 12.41 0.43 26.56
N GLY A 402 13.07 1.41 27.17
CA GLY A 402 14.39 1.26 27.77
C GLY A 402 15.57 1.14 26.78
N MET A 403 15.35 1.26 25.47
CA MET A 403 16.42 1.11 24.47
C MET A 403 16.95 2.44 23.96
N GLN A 404 18.29 2.59 24.01
CA GLN A 404 18.98 3.75 23.48
C GLN A 404 19.18 3.60 21.96
N VAL A 405 18.44 4.38 21.16
CA VAL A 405 18.74 4.54 19.73
C VAL A 405 20.04 5.36 19.61
N PRO A 406 21.09 4.83 18.96
CA PRO A 406 22.36 5.53 18.83
C PRO A 406 22.19 6.78 17.96
N THR A 407 22.93 7.82 18.30
CA THR A 407 22.93 9.07 17.52
C THR A 407 23.91 8.94 16.38
N PHE A 408 23.40 9.05 15.16
CA PHE A 408 24.14 9.00 13.92
C PHE A 408 24.20 10.40 13.28
N ARG A 409 25.38 10.87 12.87
CA ARG A 409 25.51 12.18 12.22
C ARG A 409 25.37 11.99 10.71
N VAL A 410 24.50 12.77 10.08
CA VAL A 410 24.25 12.65 8.63
C VAL A 410 25.52 12.87 7.78
N GLN A 411 26.49 13.65 8.26
CA GLN A 411 27.76 13.88 7.55
C GLN A 411 28.63 12.63 7.46
N ASP A 412 28.44 11.68 8.38
CA ASP A 412 29.22 10.45 8.40
C ASP A 412 28.78 9.52 7.25
N TYR A 413 27.49 9.59 6.84
CA TYR A 413 26.96 8.89 5.67
C TYR A 413 25.62 9.52 5.21
N SER A 414 25.67 10.33 4.16
CA SER A 414 24.51 10.97 3.52
C SER A 414 24.10 10.25 2.22
N TRP A 415 22.84 10.42 1.81
CA TRP A 415 22.38 9.97 0.50
C TRP A 415 23.14 10.67 -0.64
N GLU A 416 23.28 11.99 -0.55
CA GLU A 416 23.90 12.85 -1.56
C GLU A 416 25.38 12.51 -1.81
N ASP A 417 26.16 12.33 -0.75
CA ASP A 417 27.61 12.12 -0.88
C ASP A 417 28.00 10.64 -1.04
N HIS A 418 27.19 9.71 -0.51
CA HIS A 418 27.58 8.30 -0.39
C HIS A 418 26.53 7.33 -0.97
N GLY A 419 25.31 7.41 -0.45
CA GLY A 419 24.25 6.41 -0.71
C GLY A 419 23.88 6.30 -2.20
N TYR A 420 23.66 7.44 -2.85
CA TYR A 420 23.31 7.51 -4.27
C TYR A 420 24.36 6.81 -5.15
N SER A 421 25.63 7.19 -4.97
CA SER A 421 26.76 6.65 -5.75
C SER A 421 26.92 5.14 -5.54
N LEU A 422 26.77 4.67 -4.29
CA LEU A 422 26.86 3.24 -3.99
C LEU A 422 25.74 2.45 -4.68
N VAL A 423 24.49 2.89 -4.53
CA VAL A 423 23.33 2.21 -5.11
C VAL A 423 23.44 2.20 -6.64
N ASN A 424 23.70 3.35 -7.25
CA ASN A 424 23.78 3.47 -8.71
C ASN A 424 24.95 2.68 -9.32
N ARG A 425 26.05 2.48 -8.57
CA ARG A 425 27.17 1.63 -9.01
C ARG A 425 26.84 0.14 -8.98
N LEU A 426 26.01 -0.31 -8.03
CA LEU A 426 25.72 -1.73 -7.82
C LEU A 426 24.44 -2.19 -8.53
N TYR A 427 23.48 -1.30 -8.71
CA TYR A 427 22.30 -1.49 -9.53
C TYR A 427 22.04 -0.17 -10.26
N PRO A 428 22.45 -0.05 -11.54
CA PRO A 428 22.28 1.17 -12.31
C PRO A 428 20.82 1.61 -12.40
N ASP A 429 20.57 2.90 -12.61
CA ASP A 429 19.26 3.54 -12.80
C ASP A 429 18.33 3.56 -11.58
N VAL A 430 18.36 2.54 -10.71
CA VAL A 430 17.55 2.58 -9.47
C VAL A 430 18.00 3.69 -8.52
N GLY A 431 19.29 4.03 -8.52
CA GLY A 431 19.80 5.16 -7.74
C GLY A 431 19.16 6.48 -8.16
N GLN A 432 19.04 6.71 -9.47
CA GLN A 432 18.36 7.89 -10.02
C GLN A 432 16.86 7.90 -9.70
N LEU A 433 16.17 6.78 -9.87
CA LEU A 433 14.73 6.69 -9.58
C LEU A 433 14.42 6.98 -8.10
N ILE A 434 15.25 6.47 -7.18
CA ILE A 434 15.13 6.73 -5.75
C ILE A 434 15.43 8.20 -5.44
N ASP A 435 16.48 8.77 -6.03
CA ASP A 435 16.85 10.17 -5.83
C ASP A 435 15.74 11.12 -6.28
N GLU A 436 15.22 10.92 -7.49
CA GLU A 436 14.08 11.68 -8.01
C GLU A 436 12.87 11.59 -7.08
N LYS A 437 12.57 10.39 -6.56
CA LYS A 437 11.44 10.18 -5.63
C LYS A 437 11.66 10.92 -4.30
N PHE A 438 12.87 10.92 -3.74
CA PHE A 438 13.19 11.68 -2.53
C PHE A 438 13.10 13.19 -2.77
N GLN A 439 13.63 13.68 -3.88
CA GLN A 439 13.59 15.09 -4.24
C GLN A 439 12.15 15.58 -4.47
N ILE A 440 11.32 14.79 -5.16
CA ILE A 440 9.91 15.12 -5.37
C ILE A 440 9.19 15.15 -4.02
N ALA A 441 9.31 14.11 -3.19
CA ALA A 441 8.64 14.06 -1.89
C ALA A 441 9.04 15.21 -0.96
N TYR A 442 10.34 15.52 -0.90
CA TYR A 442 10.87 16.57 -0.04
C TYR A 442 10.41 17.96 -0.49
N ASN A 443 10.40 18.22 -1.80
CA ASN A 443 10.08 19.53 -2.36
C ASN A 443 8.61 19.74 -2.75
N LEU A 444 7.77 18.69 -2.70
CA LEU A 444 6.36 18.77 -3.09
C LEU A 444 5.63 19.82 -2.24
N THR A 445 5.08 20.83 -2.91
CA THR A 445 4.24 21.84 -2.28
C THR A 445 3.26 22.41 -3.31
N TYR A 446 2.09 22.79 -2.82
CA TYR A 446 1.09 23.56 -3.56
C TYR A 446 1.05 25.01 -3.08
N ASN A 447 1.98 25.40 -2.20
CA ASN A 447 1.96 26.67 -1.48
C ASN A 447 0.63 26.90 -0.75
N THR A 448 0.08 25.85 -0.13
CA THR A 448 -1.19 25.87 0.59
C THR A 448 -1.03 25.29 1.99
N MET A 449 -1.79 25.82 2.94
CA MET A 449 -1.96 25.26 4.28
C MET A 449 -3.46 25.21 4.59
N ALA A 450 -4.05 24.01 4.62
CA ALA A 450 -5.50 23.82 4.68
C ALA A 450 -6.22 24.69 3.61
N MET A 451 -7.02 25.67 4.05
CA MET A 451 -7.78 26.57 3.15
C MET A 451 -6.97 27.80 2.69
N HIS A 452 -5.79 28.04 3.26
CA HIS A 452 -4.95 29.20 2.94
C HIS A 452 -4.08 28.91 1.73
N LYS A 453 -3.99 29.90 0.83
CA LYS A 453 -3.14 29.89 -0.37
C LYS A 453 -1.92 30.80 -0.19
N ASP A 454 -0.92 30.60 -1.04
CA ASP A 454 0.33 31.36 -1.07
C ASP A 454 1.15 31.29 0.24
N VAL A 455 1.13 30.13 0.90
CA VAL A 455 1.86 29.86 2.14
C VAL A 455 3.12 29.03 1.84
N ASP A 456 4.30 29.54 2.23
CA ASP A 456 5.53 28.73 2.20
C ASP A 456 5.51 27.67 3.32
N THR A 457 5.43 26.41 2.91
CA THR A 457 5.39 25.25 3.80
C THR A 457 6.76 24.57 3.98
N SER A 458 7.83 25.14 3.43
CA SER A 458 9.18 24.56 3.45
C SER A 458 9.66 24.22 4.86
N MET A 459 9.41 25.10 5.83
CA MET A 459 9.77 24.88 7.22
C MET A 459 9.04 23.69 7.84
N LEU A 460 7.73 23.60 7.65
CA LEU A 460 6.92 22.52 8.20
C LEU A 460 7.30 21.17 7.58
N ARG A 461 7.43 21.12 6.24
CA ARG A 461 7.86 19.90 5.54
C ARG A 461 9.24 19.43 5.99
N ARG A 462 10.19 20.35 6.14
CA ARG A 462 11.53 20.05 6.68
C ARG A 462 11.46 19.57 8.13
N ALA A 463 10.62 20.15 8.96
CA ALA A 463 10.43 19.72 10.35
C ALA A 463 9.90 18.27 10.41
N ILE A 464 8.88 17.92 9.61
CA ILE A 464 8.35 16.55 9.50
C ILE A 464 9.45 15.57 9.05
N TRP A 465 10.18 15.92 7.98
CA TRP A 465 11.27 15.10 7.45
C TRP A 465 12.35 14.83 8.51
N ASN A 466 12.76 15.85 9.25
CA ASN A 466 13.79 15.74 10.28
C ASN A 466 13.31 15.02 11.54
N TYR A 467 12.04 15.21 11.91
CA TYR A 467 11.42 14.52 13.03
C TYR A 467 11.42 13.02 12.79
N ILE A 468 11.02 12.57 11.59
CA ILE A 468 11.07 11.14 11.23
C ILE A 468 12.52 10.63 11.29
N HIS A 469 13.50 11.35 10.75
CA HIS A 469 14.92 10.97 10.87
C HIS A 469 15.42 10.92 12.33
N CYS A 470 14.96 11.85 13.18
CA CYS A 470 15.24 11.88 14.62
C CYS A 470 14.73 10.62 15.32
N MET A 471 13.52 10.16 14.96
CA MET A 471 12.97 8.89 15.47
C MET A 471 13.86 7.68 15.14
N PHE A 472 14.67 7.74 14.08
CA PHE A 472 15.64 6.70 13.70
C PHE A 472 17.09 7.02 14.14
N GLY A 473 17.29 8.06 14.95
CA GLY A 473 18.59 8.43 15.51
C GLY A 473 19.48 9.28 14.60
N ILE A 474 18.97 9.77 13.47
CA ILE A 474 19.75 10.53 12.49
C ILE A 474 19.69 12.03 12.82
N ARG A 475 20.86 12.62 13.07
CA ARG A 475 21.03 14.03 13.45
C ARG A 475 21.65 14.84 12.32
N PHE A 476 21.00 15.95 11.99
CA PHE A 476 21.53 16.99 11.10
C PHE A 476 22.21 18.10 11.92
N THR A 477 23.38 18.57 11.51
CA THR A 477 24.19 19.56 12.27
C THR A 477 23.73 21.00 12.11
N SER A 478 23.02 21.31 11.03
CA SER A 478 22.49 22.64 10.74
C SER A 478 21.14 22.93 11.40
N ILE A 479 20.58 21.95 12.13
CA ILE A 479 19.19 21.99 12.59
C ILE A 479 19.12 22.17 14.10
N CYS A 480 18.21 23.06 14.52
CA CYS A 480 17.83 23.24 15.91
C CYS A 480 16.37 22.80 16.04
N PHE A 481 16.11 21.81 16.89
CA PHE A 481 14.74 21.48 17.31
C PHE A 481 14.28 22.63 18.22
N SER A 482 13.08 23.17 17.98
CA SER A 482 12.55 24.36 18.68
C SER A 482 11.52 23.97 19.72
#